data_AF-A0A0E9Y1B0-F1
#
_entry.id   AF-A0A0E9Y1B0-F1
#
_cell.length_a   1.000
_cell.length_b   1.000
_cell.length_c   1.000
_cell.angle_alpha   90.00
_cell.angle_beta   90.00
_cell.angle_gamma   90.00
#
_symmetry.space_group_name_H-M   'P 1'
#
loop_
_entity.id
_entity.type
_entity.pdbx_description
1 polymer ?
#
loop_
_entity_poly.entity_id
_entity_poly.type
_entity_poly.pdbx_seq_one_letter_code
_entity_poly.pdbx_strand_id
1 'polypeptide(L)'
;MGYEPRSVSSCLAVWHAELFPTWPDSHRRNFEMRQDACLVYDKGLQISDGYKQWLSRWCRIEAEDFANDPTDGVVFPTRMTAWIGALTSFSCKAPEDAAFWSEVDRTTSLFLLSILFIKGKWRHVFNVTRGYFNETPKKSKVVRMMSQTGHFRTAESEELGASAVELPYRESSKTMVILLPSKAQSLRELEGKLTAGHILSCLDGLQDRGLVSVSVPMFRVSDVIDLKEALPAMGVKDAFRPDANFMTLCDSPVAPKVSFARHVAVFHARERSTSRMPKYTGAQGAPGTSSPARRSTDDETEAIDDEAKFTVDRPFMFFVINSEPKAVLLYGSIRKIFAWK
;
A
#
# COMPACT_ATOMS: atom_id res chain seq x y z
N MET A 1 -16.61 -42.91 -4.62
CA MET A 1 -16.02 -41.91 -3.70
C MET A 1 -15.65 -40.71 -4.53
N GLY A 2 -16.45 -39.64 -4.45
CA GLY A 2 -16.29 -38.44 -5.26
C GLY A 2 -15.12 -37.60 -4.77
N TYR A 3 -14.20 -37.28 -5.67
CA TYR A 3 -13.12 -36.33 -5.45
C TYR A 3 -13.64 -34.96 -5.91
N GLU A 4 -14.03 -34.10 -4.97
CA GLU A 4 -14.32 -32.69 -5.29
C GLU A 4 -13.01 -31.97 -5.62
N PRO A 5 -12.93 -31.21 -6.72
CA PRO A 5 -11.78 -30.38 -7.02
C PRO A 5 -11.72 -29.23 -6.01
N ARG A 6 -10.71 -29.25 -5.14
CA ARG A 6 -10.36 -28.11 -4.28
C ARG A 6 -10.14 -26.89 -5.16
N SER A 7 -10.81 -25.77 -4.85
CA SER A 7 -10.70 -24.55 -5.65
C SER A 7 -9.25 -24.04 -5.63
N VAL A 8 -8.79 -23.48 -6.75
CA VAL A 8 -7.41 -22.97 -6.97
C VAL A 8 -6.99 -21.96 -5.88
N SER A 9 -7.97 -21.26 -5.28
CA SER A 9 -7.79 -20.35 -4.15
C SER A 9 -7.27 -21.06 -2.88
N SER A 10 -7.71 -22.29 -2.64
CA SER A 10 -7.30 -23.07 -1.45
C SER A 10 -5.86 -23.61 -1.55
N CYS A 11 -5.36 -23.90 -2.74
CA CYS A 11 -3.99 -24.36 -2.94
C CYS A 11 -2.97 -23.22 -2.80
N LEU A 12 -3.31 -22.02 -3.29
CA LEU A 12 -2.45 -20.83 -3.17
C LEU A 12 -2.33 -20.32 -1.71
N ALA A 13 -3.42 -20.45 -0.92
CA ALA A 13 -3.42 -20.07 0.49
C ALA A 13 -2.57 -21.00 1.37
N VAL A 14 -2.49 -22.29 1.03
CA VAL A 14 -1.68 -23.28 1.76
C VAL A 14 -0.18 -23.08 1.46
N TRP A 15 0.19 -22.77 0.21
CA TRP A 15 1.60 -22.60 -0.18
C TRP A 15 2.25 -21.33 0.38
N HIS A 16 1.50 -20.24 0.52
CA HIS A 16 2.02 -18.99 1.10
C HIS A 16 2.33 -19.12 2.60
N ALA A 17 1.69 -20.06 3.31
CA ALA A 17 1.95 -20.34 4.72
C ALA A 17 3.21 -21.22 4.93
N GLU A 18 3.56 -22.06 3.94
CA GLU A 18 4.70 -22.97 4.01
C GLU A 18 6.06 -22.30 3.71
N LEU A 19 6.07 -21.23 2.90
CA LEU A 19 7.32 -20.53 2.51
C LEU A 19 7.74 -19.43 3.50
N PHE A 20 6.80 -18.88 4.28
CA PHE A 20 7.05 -17.86 5.30
C PHE A 20 6.53 -18.25 6.69
N PRO A 21 6.87 -19.44 7.22
CA PRO A 21 6.31 -19.93 8.49
C PRO A 21 6.75 -19.09 9.71
N THR A 22 7.83 -18.32 9.58
CA THR A 22 8.40 -17.47 10.63
C THR A 22 8.14 -15.98 10.41
N TRP A 23 7.37 -15.58 9.40
CA TRP A 23 7.02 -14.17 9.23
C TRP A 23 5.84 -13.82 10.14
N PRO A 24 5.95 -12.81 11.02
CA PRO A 24 4.85 -12.46 11.90
C PRO A 24 3.68 -11.91 11.07
N ASP A 25 2.48 -12.46 11.29
CA ASP A 25 1.18 -11.84 11.00
C ASP A 25 0.58 -11.91 9.58
N SER A 26 0.85 -12.92 8.76
CA SER A 26 0.17 -13.05 7.44
C SER A 26 -1.32 -13.43 7.51
N HIS A 27 -1.86 -13.78 8.69
CA HIS A 27 -3.23 -14.29 8.87
C HIS A 27 -4.04 -13.57 9.97
N ARG A 28 -3.83 -12.27 10.20
CA ARG A 28 -4.81 -11.50 11.00
C ARG A 28 -5.95 -11.02 10.10
N ARG A 29 -7.21 -11.32 10.47
CA ARG A 29 -8.44 -10.85 9.76
C ARG A 29 -8.51 -9.32 9.56
N ASN A 30 -7.60 -8.57 10.19
CA ASN A 30 -7.62 -7.13 10.31
C ASN A 30 -6.50 -6.43 9.52
N PHE A 31 -5.42 -7.13 9.13
CA PHE A 31 -4.41 -6.57 8.25
C PHE A 31 -3.91 -7.65 7.29
N GLU A 32 -4.12 -7.41 6.00
CA GLU A 32 -3.74 -8.30 4.92
C GLU A 32 -2.60 -7.65 4.13
N MET A 33 -1.46 -8.31 4.11
CA MET A 33 -0.33 -7.94 3.26
C MET A 33 0.11 -9.19 2.50
N ARG A 34 0.13 -9.07 1.18
CA ARG A 34 0.63 -10.12 0.29
C ARG A 34 1.76 -9.51 -0.52
N GLN A 35 2.88 -10.19 -0.56
CA GLN A 35 4.02 -9.79 -1.34
C GLN A 35 4.54 -11.03 -2.06
N ASP A 36 4.88 -10.88 -3.32
CA ASP A 36 5.48 -11.95 -4.10
C ASP A 36 6.45 -11.35 -5.11
N ALA A 37 7.43 -12.13 -5.51
CA ALA A 37 8.39 -11.77 -6.54
C ALA A 37 8.57 -12.96 -7.48
N CYS A 38 8.67 -12.68 -8.77
CA CYS A 38 8.91 -13.69 -9.79
C CYS A 38 10.06 -13.25 -10.71
N LEU A 39 11.07 -14.10 -10.83
CA LEU A 39 12.10 -14.03 -11.85
C LEU A 39 11.66 -14.92 -13.00
N VAL A 40 11.42 -14.32 -14.17
CA VAL A 40 11.14 -15.06 -15.39
C VAL A 40 12.36 -14.98 -16.28
N TYR A 41 12.81 -16.11 -16.84
CA TYR A 41 14.02 -16.19 -17.64
C TYR A 41 13.84 -17.12 -18.84
N ASP A 42 14.62 -16.86 -19.89
CA ASP A 42 14.65 -17.72 -21.07
C ASP A 42 15.35 -19.04 -20.77
N LYS A 43 14.72 -20.16 -21.16
CA LYS A 43 15.25 -21.52 -20.93
C LYS A 43 16.64 -21.72 -21.53
N GLY A 44 17.00 -21.00 -22.60
CA GLY A 44 18.32 -21.04 -23.22
C GLY A 44 19.45 -20.51 -22.33
N LEU A 45 19.14 -19.75 -21.26
CA LEU A 45 20.13 -19.26 -20.32
C LEU A 45 20.65 -20.32 -19.35
N GLN A 46 19.96 -21.45 -19.17
CA GLN A 46 20.40 -22.54 -18.28
C GLN A 46 20.93 -22.06 -16.91
N ILE A 47 20.09 -21.33 -16.16
CA ILE A 47 20.41 -20.89 -14.78
C ILE A 47 20.83 -22.11 -13.95
N SER A 48 21.88 -21.97 -13.15
CA SER A 48 22.40 -23.07 -12.32
C SER A 48 21.39 -23.52 -11.26
N ASP A 49 21.29 -24.83 -11.02
CA ASP A 49 20.30 -25.36 -10.08
C ASP A 49 20.59 -24.95 -8.62
N GLY A 50 21.87 -24.78 -8.27
CA GLY A 50 22.26 -24.23 -6.96
C GLY A 50 21.72 -22.83 -6.76
N TYR A 51 21.76 -21.98 -7.79
CA TYR A 51 21.19 -20.64 -7.72
C TYR A 51 19.66 -20.67 -7.64
N LYS A 52 18.99 -21.54 -8.41
CA LYS A 52 17.53 -21.71 -8.33
C LYS A 52 17.08 -22.15 -6.94
N GLN A 53 17.77 -23.11 -6.34
CA GLN A 53 17.44 -23.62 -5.01
C GLN A 53 17.68 -22.57 -3.92
N TRP A 54 18.71 -21.74 -4.08
CA TRP A 54 18.94 -20.63 -3.16
C TRP A 54 17.87 -19.53 -3.31
N LEU A 55 17.55 -19.15 -4.55
CA LEU A 55 16.63 -18.05 -4.85
C LEU A 55 15.17 -18.42 -4.60
N SER A 56 14.78 -19.70 -4.70
CA SER A 56 13.41 -20.17 -4.44
C SER A 56 12.90 -19.88 -3.03
N ARG A 57 13.80 -19.56 -2.09
CA ARG A 57 13.47 -19.12 -0.73
C ARG A 57 12.87 -17.71 -0.68
N TRP A 58 13.11 -16.91 -1.72
CA TRP A 58 12.79 -15.47 -1.74
C TRP A 58 11.90 -15.06 -2.91
N CYS A 59 12.02 -15.78 -4.03
CA CYS A 59 11.41 -15.39 -5.29
C CYS A 59 11.01 -16.65 -6.05
N ARG A 60 9.83 -16.61 -6.68
CA ARG A 60 9.41 -17.59 -7.66
C ARG A 60 10.31 -17.50 -8.88
N ILE A 61 10.60 -18.64 -9.48
CA ILE A 61 11.45 -18.72 -10.67
C ILE A 61 10.67 -19.45 -11.74
N GLU A 62 10.57 -18.86 -12.92
CA GLU A 62 9.90 -19.46 -14.08
C GLU A 62 10.78 -19.43 -15.31
N ALA A 63 10.89 -20.58 -15.96
CA ALA A 63 11.61 -20.72 -17.21
C ALA A 63 10.59 -20.68 -18.36
N GLU A 64 10.80 -19.79 -19.33
CA GLU A 64 9.98 -19.66 -20.53
C GLU A 64 10.81 -19.84 -21.79
N ASP A 65 10.19 -20.31 -22.87
CA ASP A 65 10.84 -20.39 -24.18
C ASP A 65 10.37 -19.21 -25.01
N PHE A 66 11.00 -18.05 -24.84
CA PHE A 66 10.57 -16.84 -25.54
C PHE A 66 10.89 -16.90 -27.03
N ALA A 67 11.94 -17.63 -27.41
CA ALA A 67 12.37 -17.78 -28.80
C ALA A 67 11.39 -18.64 -29.62
N ASN A 68 10.86 -19.71 -29.04
CA ASN A 68 10.04 -20.70 -29.75
C ASN A 68 8.62 -20.85 -29.18
N ASP A 69 8.08 -19.83 -28.52
CA ASP A 69 6.74 -19.89 -27.91
C ASP A 69 5.68 -20.34 -28.96
N PRO A 70 5.12 -21.57 -28.82
CA PRO A 70 4.16 -22.10 -29.78
C PRO A 70 2.78 -21.45 -29.64
N THR A 71 2.59 -20.61 -28.61
CA THR A 71 1.33 -19.94 -28.28
C THR A 71 1.29 -18.48 -28.73
N ASP A 72 2.30 -18.05 -29.49
CA ASP A 72 2.45 -16.69 -30.03
C ASP A 72 2.25 -15.59 -28.96
N GLY A 73 2.77 -15.81 -27.75
CA GLY A 73 2.72 -14.84 -26.67
C GLY A 73 1.37 -14.70 -25.98
N VAL A 74 0.43 -15.63 -26.13
CA VAL A 74 -0.91 -15.53 -25.49
C VAL A 74 -0.97 -16.20 -24.11
N VAL A 75 -0.43 -17.40 -23.98
CA VAL A 75 -0.59 -18.21 -22.75
C VAL A 75 0.19 -17.62 -21.59
N PHE A 76 1.42 -17.19 -21.83
CA PHE A 76 2.27 -16.60 -20.80
C PHE A 76 1.63 -15.35 -20.15
N PRO A 77 1.24 -14.29 -20.91
CA PRO A 77 0.58 -13.13 -20.33
C PRO A 77 -0.72 -13.46 -19.60
N THR A 78 -1.55 -14.35 -20.16
CA THR A 78 -2.82 -14.76 -19.54
C THR A 78 -2.59 -15.39 -18.17
N ARG A 79 -1.61 -16.29 -18.06
CA ARG A 79 -1.24 -16.98 -16.83
C ARG A 79 -0.68 -16.00 -15.78
N MET A 80 0.21 -15.11 -16.20
CA MET A 80 0.83 -14.14 -15.30
C MET A 80 -0.15 -13.06 -14.84
N THR A 81 -1.04 -12.59 -15.72
CA THR A 81 -2.14 -11.68 -15.37
C THR A 81 -3.08 -12.32 -14.36
N ALA A 82 -3.42 -13.61 -14.50
CA ALA A 82 -4.23 -14.31 -13.51
C ALA A 82 -3.52 -14.41 -12.15
N TRP A 83 -2.20 -14.66 -12.13
CA TRP A 83 -1.40 -14.68 -10.91
C TRP A 83 -1.33 -13.31 -10.22
N ILE A 84 -1.03 -12.24 -10.97
CA ILE A 84 -1.02 -10.86 -10.43
C ILE A 84 -2.42 -10.48 -9.95
N GLY A 85 -3.46 -10.85 -10.69
CA GLY A 85 -4.85 -10.67 -10.32
C GLY A 85 -5.17 -11.35 -8.99
N ALA A 86 -4.85 -12.63 -8.83
CA ALA A 86 -5.08 -13.37 -7.59
C ALA A 86 -4.38 -12.71 -6.38
N LEU A 87 -3.10 -12.32 -6.52
CA LEU A 87 -2.33 -11.68 -5.46
C LEU A 87 -2.91 -10.31 -5.08
N THR A 88 -3.34 -9.53 -6.06
CA THR A 88 -3.91 -8.20 -5.85
C THR A 88 -5.41 -8.22 -5.56
N SER A 89 -6.02 -9.38 -5.35
CA SER A 89 -7.48 -9.53 -5.22
C SER A 89 -8.25 -8.85 -6.36
N PHE A 90 -7.73 -9.03 -7.59
CA PHE A 90 -8.20 -8.48 -8.86
C PHE A 90 -8.38 -6.96 -8.82
N SER A 91 -7.55 -6.30 -8.02
CA SER A 91 -7.58 -4.85 -7.86
C SER A 91 -6.63 -4.12 -8.81
N CYS A 92 -5.61 -4.79 -9.33
CA CYS A 92 -4.78 -4.23 -10.40
C CYS A 92 -5.30 -4.70 -11.76
N LYS A 93 -5.64 -3.75 -12.63
CA LYS A 93 -6.08 -4.04 -14.01
C LYS A 93 -4.97 -3.87 -15.05
N ALA A 94 -3.84 -3.27 -14.67
CA ALA A 94 -2.76 -3.00 -15.61
C ALA A 94 -2.27 -4.25 -16.37
N PRO A 95 -2.17 -5.45 -15.76
CA PRO A 95 -1.77 -6.64 -16.50
C PRO A 95 -2.81 -7.14 -17.53
N GLU A 96 -4.05 -6.64 -17.50
CA GLU A 96 -5.07 -6.94 -18.52
C GLU A 96 -4.81 -6.17 -19.83
N ASP A 97 -4.02 -5.10 -19.78
CA ASP A 97 -3.63 -4.32 -20.94
C ASP A 97 -2.45 -5.00 -21.65
N ALA A 98 -2.56 -5.18 -22.97
CA ALA A 98 -1.47 -5.72 -23.79
C ALA A 98 -0.19 -4.86 -23.70
N ALA A 99 -0.32 -3.55 -23.47
CA ALA A 99 0.83 -2.66 -23.26
C ALA A 99 1.70 -3.11 -22.08
N PHE A 100 1.12 -3.72 -21.04
CA PHE A 100 1.89 -4.26 -19.92
C PHE A 100 2.82 -5.37 -20.39
N TRP A 101 2.47 -6.21 -21.36
CA TRP A 101 3.31 -7.33 -21.80
C TRP A 101 4.13 -7.02 -23.06
N SER A 102 4.02 -5.80 -23.60
CA SER A 102 4.62 -5.40 -24.88
C SER A 102 6.15 -5.53 -24.98
N GLU A 103 6.86 -5.52 -23.85
CA GLU A 103 8.31 -5.70 -23.79
C GLU A 103 8.76 -7.17 -23.75
N VAL A 104 7.82 -8.10 -23.65
CA VAL A 104 8.12 -9.54 -23.73
C VAL A 104 8.12 -9.93 -25.20
N ASP A 105 9.31 -10.12 -25.75
CA ASP A 105 9.55 -10.58 -27.12
C ASP A 105 10.56 -11.74 -27.17
N ARG A 106 10.87 -12.23 -28.38
CA ARG A 106 11.81 -13.34 -28.62
C ARG A 106 13.25 -13.07 -28.19
N THR A 107 13.60 -11.81 -27.90
CA THR A 107 14.93 -11.38 -27.43
C THR A 107 14.99 -11.21 -25.92
N THR A 108 13.87 -11.47 -25.23
CA THR A 108 13.78 -11.41 -23.77
C THR A 108 14.74 -12.42 -23.14
N SER A 109 15.63 -11.92 -22.27
CA SER A 109 16.61 -12.75 -21.58
C SER A 109 16.09 -13.13 -20.20
N LEU A 110 15.96 -12.17 -19.28
CA LEU A 110 15.26 -12.34 -18.01
C LEU A 110 14.61 -11.04 -17.56
N PHE A 111 13.57 -11.12 -16.74
CA PHE A 111 12.93 -9.96 -16.12
C PHE A 111 12.37 -10.28 -14.74
N LEU A 112 12.12 -9.23 -13.98
CA LEU A 112 11.60 -9.33 -12.62
C LEU A 112 10.22 -8.71 -12.49
N LEU A 113 9.32 -9.42 -11.84
CA LEU A 113 8.04 -8.90 -11.39
C LEU A 113 8.00 -8.93 -9.87
N SER A 114 7.71 -7.79 -9.26
CA SER A 114 7.48 -7.68 -7.82
C SER A 114 6.08 -7.18 -7.58
N ILE A 115 5.37 -7.75 -6.62
CA ILE A 115 3.98 -7.42 -6.32
C ILE A 115 3.86 -7.15 -4.83
N LEU A 116 3.18 -6.06 -4.48
CA LEU A 116 2.82 -5.70 -3.13
C LEU A 116 1.33 -5.35 -3.07
N PHE A 117 0.59 -6.06 -2.22
CA PHE A 117 -0.80 -5.79 -1.92
C PHE A 117 -0.95 -5.55 -0.42
N ILE A 118 -1.46 -4.39 -0.02
CA ILE A 118 -1.70 -4.04 1.37
C ILE A 118 -3.15 -3.58 1.58
N LYS A 119 -3.79 -4.14 2.59
CA LYS A 119 -5.16 -3.83 2.98
C LYS A 119 -5.36 -4.04 4.48
N GLY A 120 -5.49 -2.93 5.21
CA GLY A 120 -5.72 -2.95 6.65
C GLY A 120 -7.11 -2.46 7.06
N LYS A 121 -7.57 -2.88 8.23
CA LYS A 121 -8.66 -2.25 8.99
C LYS A 121 -8.05 -1.32 10.03
N TRP A 122 -8.60 -0.12 10.16
CA TRP A 122 -8.17 0.82 11.17
C TRP A 122 -8.45 0.30 12.57
N ARG A 123 -7.56 0.62 13.53
CA ARG A 123 -7.78 0.38 14.96
C ARG A 123 -8.99 1.15 15.47
N HIS A 124 -9.09 2.41 15.05
CA HIS A 124 -10.18 3.31 15.39
C HIS A 124 -11.12 3.44 14.18
N VAL A 125 -12.41 3.18 14.38
CA VAL A 125 -13.44 3.12 13.32
C VAL A 125 -13.83 4.54 12.91
N PHE A 126 -13.76 4.85 11.61
CA PHE A 126 -14.17 6.15 11.12
C PHE A 126 -15.64 6.20 10.69
N ASN A 127 -16.26 7.37 10.82
CA ASN A 127 -17.51 7.67 10.13
C ASN A 127 -17.21 8.17 8.71
N VAL A 128 -18.07 7.84 7.74
CA VAL A 128 -17.88 8.28 6.36
C VAL A 128 -18.81 9.44 6.02
N THR A 129 -18.22 10.58 5.69
CA THR A 129 -18.91 11.80 5.29
C THR A 129 -18.48 12.22 3.88
N ARG A 130 -19.09 13.28 3.34
CA ARG A 130 -18.61 13.94 2.12
C ARG A 130 -17.80 15.17 2.51
N GLY A 131 -16.69 15.39 1.83
CA GLY A 131 -15.86 16.58 2.00
C GLY A 131 -15.21 16.99 0.69
N TYR A 132 -14.55 18.14 0.70
CA TYR A 132 -13.82 18.66 -0.45
C TYR A 132 -12.35 18.25 -0.40
N PHE A 133 -11.82 17.83 -1.54
CA PHE A 133 -10.40 17.61 -1.76
C PHE A 133 -9.90 18.56 -2.86
N ASN A 134 -9.01 19.46 -2.49
CA ASN A 134 -8.45 20.51 -3.33
C ASN A 134 -7.22 19.96 -4.06
N GLU A 135 -7.42 19.34 -5.23
CA GLU A 135 -6.33 18.84 -6.08
C GLU A 135 -5.33 19.95 -6.47
N THR A 136 -5.85 21.16 -6.67
CA THR A 136 -5.09 22.40 -6.89
C THR A 136 -5.87 23.57 -6.30
N PRO A 137 -5.28 24.77 -6.14
CA PRO A 137 -6.01 25.96 -5.67
C PRO A 137 -7.26 26.32 -6.50
N LYS A 138 -7.30 25.90 -7.77
CA LYS A 138 -8.41 26.17 -8.70
C LYS A 138 -9.34 24.98 -8.93
N LYS A 139 -8.99 23.80 -8.41
CA LYS A 139 -9.72 22.55 -8.69
C LYS A 139 -9.97 21.80 -7.40
N SER A 140 -11.24 21.77 -7.01
CA SER A 140 -11.73 21.01 -5.86
C SER A 140 -12.72 19.93 -6.31
N LYS A 141 -12.77 18.84 -5.58
CA LYS A 141 -13.64 17.70 -5.86
C LYS A 141 -14.28 17.19 -4.58
N VAL A 142 -15.57 16.86 -4.64
CA VAL A 142 -16.24 16.18 -3.52
C VAL A 142 -15.80 14.72 -3.48
N VAL A 143 -15.29 14.29 -2.33
CA VAL A 143 -14.81 12.94 -2.06
C VAL A 143 -15.43 12.37 -0.79
N ARG A 144 -15.29 11.07 -0.59
CA ARG A 144 -15.66 10.42 0.67
C ARG A 144 -14.53 10.61 1.67
N MET A 145 -14.85 11.22 2.81
CA MET A 145 -13.92 11.43 3.92
C MET A 145 -14.24 10.45 5.03
N MET A 146 -13.23 9.79 5.57
CA MET A 146 -13.27 9.05 6.82
C MET A 146 -12.89 10.00 7.97
N SER A 147 -13.81 10.24 8.91
CA SER A 147 -13.69 11.24 9.98
C SER A 147 -13.99 10.64 11.35
N GLN A 148 -13.18 10.96 12.36
CA GLN A 148 -13.46 10.67 13.78
C GLN A 148 -12.62 11.57 14.69
N THR A 149 -13.04 11.69 15.95
CA THR A 149 -12.26 12.33 17.01
C THR A 149 -11.73 11.26 17.95
N GLY A 150 -10.46 11.35 18.31
CA GLY A 150 -9.82 10.43 19.25
C GLY A 150 -8.36 10.78 19.49
N HIS A 151 -7.69 9.95 20.29
CA HIS A 151 -6.26 10.08 20.55
C HIS A 151 -5.46 9.51 19.37
N PHE A 152 -4.72 10.39 18.69
CA PHE A 152 -3.82 10.04 17.60
C PHE A 152 -2.45 10.66 17.85
N ARG A 153 -1.40 9.94 17.48
CA ARG A 153 -0.05 10.52 17.52
C ARG A 153 0.12 11.49 16.35
N THR A 154 0.51 12.71 16.65
CA THR A 154 0.76 13.76 15.66
C THR A 154 2.15 14.37 15.86
N ALA A 155 2.68 14.95 14.79
CA ALA A 155 3.92 15.70 14.81
C ALA A 155 3.84 16.89 13.85
N GLU A 156 4.59 17.95 14.13
CA GLU A 156 4.88 19.00 13.17
C GLU A 156 6.35 18.84 12.76
N SER A 157 6.62 18.78 11.47
CA SER A 157 7.97 18.73 10.92
C SER A 157 8.28 20.05 10.24
N GLU A 158 9.07 20.89 10.91
CA GLU A 158 9.55 22.15 10.34
C GLU A 158 10.47 21.91 9.13
N GLU A 159 11.33 20.88 9.22
CA GLU A 159 12.24 20.47 8.15
C GLU A 159 11.49 20.13 6.85
N LEU A 160 10.40 19.38 6.96
CA LEU A 160 9.55 19.01 5.82
C LEU A 160 8.46 20.05 5.52
N GLY A 161 8.25 21.03 6.40
CA GLY A 161 7.15 22.00 6.35
C GLY A 161 5.77 21.32 6.29
N ALA A 162 5.59 20.28 7.09
CA ALA A 162 4.43 19.38 7.03
C ALA A 162 4.00 18.91 8.42
N SER A 163 2.69 18.68 8.55
CA SER A 163 2.09 18.07 9.73
C SER A 163 1.92 16.58 9.49
N ALA A 164 2.15 15.76 10.51
CA ALA A 164 2.05 14.31 10.44
C ALA A 164 0.96 13.77 11.38
N VAL A 165 0.25 12.73 10.93
CA VAL A 165 -0.66 11.95 11.79
C VAL A 165 -0.40 10.46 11.59
N GLU A 166 -0.42 9.71 12.69
CA GLU A 166 -0.34 8.26 12.66
C GLU A 166 -1.73 7.62 12.83
N LEU A 167 -2.06 6.70 11.93
CA LEU A 167 -3.29 5.92 11.88
C LEU A 167 -2.95 4.44 12.09
N PRO A 168 -3.12 3.90 13.32
CA PRO A 168 -2.78 2.51 13.59
C PRO A 168 -3.78 1.53 12.97
N TYR A 169 -3.28 0.39 12.48
CA TYR A 169 -4.12 -0.72 12.06
C TYR A 169 -4.56 -1.58 13.25
N ARG A 170 -5.76 -2.17 13.15
CA ARG A 170 -6.33 -2.99 14.22
C ARG A 170 -5.51 -4.25 14.43
N GLU A 171 -5.09 -4.47 15.68
CA GLU A 171 -4.35 -5.66 16.11
C GLU A 171 -3.11 -5.92 15.23
N SER A 172 -2.39 -4.87 14.83
CA SER A 172 -1.19 -4.95 14.00
C SER A 172 -0.08 -4.07 14.56
N SER A 173 1.17 -4.48 14.38
CA SER A 173 2.37 -3.64 14.60
C SER A 173 2.55 -2.55 13.54
N LYS A 174 1.69 -2.54 12.51
CA LYS A 174 1.80 -1.66 11.36
C LYS A 174 0.89 -0.45 11.53
N THR A 175 1.36 0.70 11.07
CA THR A 175 0.61 1.96 11.09
C THR A 175 0.74 2.65 9.74
N MET A 176 -0.23 3.50 9.42
CA MET A 176 -0.09 4.46 8.33
C MET A 176 0.32 5.80 8.93
N VAL A 177 1.33 6.46 8.36
CA VAL A 177 1.67 7.84 8.67
C VAL A 177 1.35 8.70 7.47
N ILE A 178 0.58 9.77 7.66
CA ILE A 178 0.28 10.74 6.60
C ILE A 178 1.09 12.00 6.88
N LEU A 179 1.84 12.48 5.88
CA LEU A 179 2.46 13.79 5.88
C LEU A 179 1.64 14.74 5.02
N LEU A 180 1.11 15.77 5.65
CA LEU A 180 0.30 16.80 5.02
C LEU A 180 1.11 18.10 4.94
N PRO A 181 1.54 18.54 3.74
CA PRO A 181 2.22 19.81 3.58
C PRO A 181 1.40 20.97 4.16
N SER A 182 2.08 21.95 4.74
CA SER A 182 1.47 23.23 5.12
C SER A 182 0.83 23.93 3.91
N LYS A 183 -0.12 24.84 4.13
CA LYS A 183 -0.81 25.52 3.00
C LYS A 183 0.13 26.38 2.14
N ALA A 184 1.26 26.81 2.70
CA ALA A 184 2.27 27.57 1.99
C ALA A 184 3.22 26.70 1.15
N GLN A 185 3.22 25.38 1.36
CA GLN A 185 4.14 24.46 0.71
C GLN A 185 3.40 23.48 -0.21
N SER A 186 3.97 23.24 -1.38
CA SER A 186 3.51 22.22 -2.31
C SER A 186 3.98 20.82 -1.92
N LEU A 187 3.24 19.79 -2.31
CA LEU A 187 3.68 18.40 -2.13
C LEU A 187 5.02 18.12 -2.84
N ARG A 188 5.30 18.79 -3.96
CA ARG A 188 6.56 18.65 -4.70
C ARG A 188 7.76 19.17 -3.91
N GLU A 189 7.60 20.28 -3.19
CA GLU A 189 8.65 20.80 -2.32
C GLU A 189 8.89 19.88 -1.12
N LEU A 190 7.85 19.25 -0.57
CA LEU A 190 8.01 18.22 0.46
C LEU A 190 8.81 17.03 -0.08
N GLU A 191 8.45 16.51 -1.25
CA GLU A 191 9.15 15.40 -1.90
C GLU A 191 10.62 15.72 -2.19
N GLY A 192 10.93 16.95 -2.62
CA GLY A 192 12.29 17.39 -2.87
C GLY A 192 13.16 17.52 -1.61
N LYS A 193 12.56 17.69 -0.44
CA LYS A 193 13.25 17.73 0.86
C LYS A 193 13.34 16.36 1.51
N LEU A 194 12.64 15.34 1.00
CA LEU A 194 12.48 14.08 1.71
C LEU A 194 13.79 13.30 1.76
N THR A 195 14.23 12.94 2.96
CA THR A 195 15.39 12.07 3.19
C THR A 195 15.03 10.99 4.23
N ALA A 196 15.81 9.91 4.29
CA ALA A 196 15.65 8.90 5.34
C ALA A 196 15.74 9.50 6.74
N GLY A 197 16.65 10.47 6.96
CA GLY A 197 16.80 11.18 8.23
C GLY A 197 15.56 12.00 8.60
N HIS A 198 15.00 12.75 7.65
CA HIS A 198 13.78 13.52 7.89
C HIS A 198 12.57 12.62 8.19
N ILE A 199 12.46 11.48 7.51
CA ILE A 199 11.41 10.49 7.80
C ILE A 199 11.56 9.99 9.23
N LEU A 200 12.76 9.53 9.63
CA LEU A 200 12.99 9.02 10.98
C LEU A 200 12.72 10.08 12.05
N SER A 201 13.23 11.30 11.86
CA SER A 201 12.97 12.45 12.74
C SER A 201 11.48 12.72 12.90
N CYS A 202 10.73 12.73 11.79
CA CYS A 202 9.27 12.90 11.82
C CYS A 202 8.57 11.76 12.58
N LEU A 203 9.02 10.51 12.43
CA LEU A 203 8.44 9.36 13.12
C LEU A 203 8.73 9.38 14.63
N ASP A 204 9.91 9.84 15.02
CA ASP A 204 10.30 9.98 16.43
C ASP A 204 9.57 11.15 17.10
N GLY A 205 9.19 12.18 16.34
CA GLY A 205 8.39 13.30 16.82
C GLY A 205 6.89 13.01 17.02
N LEU A 206 6.39 11.84 16.57
CA LEU A 206 4.98 11.47 16.72
C LEU A 206 4.62 11.20 18.18
N GLN A 207 3.76 12.05 18.74
CA GLN A 207 3.31 11.97 20.14
C GLN A 207 1.80 12.13 20.25
N ASP A 208 1.18 11.46 21.23
CA ASP A 208 -0.22 11.68 21.58
C ASP A 208 -0.31 13.00 22.35
N ARG A 209 -0.92 14.01 21.72
CA ARG A 209 -1.05 15.36 22.27
C ARG A 209 -2.48 15.67 22.74
N GLY A 210 -3.35 14.66 22.85
CA GLY A 210 -4.75 14.82 23.24
C GLY A 210 -5.74 14.44 22.13
N LEU A 211 -6.98 14.91 22.27
CA LEU A 211 -8.06 14.64 21.31
C LEU A 211 -7.82 15.39 20.00
N VAL A 212 -7.81 14.64 18.90
CA VAL A 212 -7.67 15.18 17.54
C VAL A 212 -8.83 14.71 16.68
N SER A 213 -9.53 15.65 16.05
CA SER A 213 -10.50 15.39 14.99
C SER A 213 -9.75 15.15 13.68
N VAL A 214 -9.62 13.88 13.29
CA VAL A 214 -8.93 13.43 12.08
C VAL A 214 -9.92 13.21 10.96
N SER A 215 -9.67 13.83 9.80
CA SER A 215 -10.45 13.65 8.57
C SER A 215 -9.53 13.34 7.40
N VAL A 216 -9.66 12.14 6.84
CA VAL A 216 -8.80 11.64 5.76
C VAL A 216 -9.66 11.16 4.60
N PRO A 217 -9.29 11.36 3.34
CA PRO A 217 -10.09 10.85 2.24
C PRO A 217 -9.96 9.33 2.14
N MET A 218 -11.00 8.67 1.67
CA MET A 218 -10.88 7.27 1.24
C MET A 218 -10.17 7.23 -0.11
N PHE A 219 -9.12 6.41 -0.22
CA PHE A 219 -8.37 6.29 -1.47
C PHE A 219 -7.85 4.88 -1.69
N ARG A 220 -7.59 4.58 -2.96
CA ARG A 220 -6.99 3.34 -3.40
C ARG A 220 -5.88 3.68 -4.38
N VAL A 221 -4.73 3.06 -4.17
CA VAL A 221 -3.60 3.09 -5.07
C VAL A 221 -3.55 1.74 -5.78
N SER A 222 -3.36 1.79 -7.09
CA SER A 222 -3.05 0.64 -7.93
C SER A 222 -2.13 1.18 -9.00
N ASP A 223 -0.85 0.87 -8.86
CA ASP A 223 0.18 1.41 -9.74
C ASP A 223 1.14 0.32 -10.20
N VAL A 224 1.75 0.56 -11.36
CA VAL A 224 2.80 -0.28 -11.94
C VAL A 224 4.00 0.62 -12.18
N ILE A 225 5.05 0.39 -11.41
CA ILE A 225 6.30 1.12 -11.51
C ILE A 225 7.20 0.33 -12.46
N ASP A 226 7.55 0.95 -13.58
CA ASP A 226 8.62 0.44 -14.43
C ASP A 226 9.99 0.80 -13.82
N LEU A 227 10.73 -0.22 -13.42
CA LEU A 227 12.04 -0.08 -12.81
C LEU A 227 13.16 -0.04 -13.84
N LYS A 228 12.87 -0.31 -15.12
CA LYS A 228 13.84 -0.29 -16.21
C LYS A 228 14.47 1.08 -16.41
N GLU A 229 13.73 2.16 -16.15
CA GLU A 229 14.27 3.52 -16.21
C GLU A 229 14.80 3.99 -14.84
N ALA A 230 14.06 3.67 -13.77
CA ALA A 230 14.37 4.13 -12.42
C ALA A 230 15.69 3.57 -11.88
N LEU A 231 15.94 2.26 -12.04
CA LEU A 231 17.14 1.61 -11.50
C LEU A 231 18.44 2.10 -12.16
N PRO A 232 18.53 2.22 -13.50
CA PRO A 232 19.68 2.85 -14.15
C PRO A 232 19.90 4.31 -13.74
N ALA A 233 18.83 5.09 -13.55
CA ALA A 233 18.93 6.47 -13.06
C ALA A 233 19.51 6.54 -11.63
N MET A 234 19.29 5.51 -10.81
CA MET A 234 19.87 5.35 -9.47
C MET A 234 21.28 4.72 -9.48
N GLY A 235 21.83 4.36 -10.64
CA GLY A 235 23.19 3.83 -10.77
C GLY A 235 23.28 2.32 -11.05
N VAL A 236 22.16 1.58 -11.00
CA VAL A 236 22.12 0.14 -11.35
C VAL A 236 22.00 0.01 -12.87
N LYS A 237 23.07 0.36 -13.58
CA LYS A 237 23.09 0.39 -15.05
C LYS A 237 23.53 -0.94 -15.63
N ASP A 238 24.56 -1.54 -15.05
CA ASP A 238 25.25 -2.70 -15.64
C ASP A 238 24.35 -3.91 -15.83
N ALA A 239 23.40 -4.14 -14.91
CA ALA A 239 22.43 -5.23 -14.98
C ALA A 239 21.54 -5.21 -16.24
N PHE A 240 21.32 -4.04 -16.84
CA PHE A 240 20.44 -3.85 -18.00
C PHE A 240 21.23 -3.79 -19.32
N ARG A 241 22.57 -3.77 -19.25
CA ARG A 241 23.40 -3.68 -20.44
C ARG A 241 23.57 -5.05 -21.11
N PRO A 242 23.84 -5.11 -22.43
CA PRO A 242 24.14 -6.37 -23.11
C PRO A 242 25.39 -7.08 -22.59
N ASP A 243 26.33 -6.34 -22.00
CA ASP A 243 27.58 -6.83 -21.39
C ASP A 243 27.45 -7.07 -19.88
N ALA A 244 26.22 -7.25 -19.37
CA ALA A 244 25.97 -7.50 -17.96
C ALA A 244 26.69 -8.77 -17.48
N ASN A 245 27.46 -8.64 -16.40
CA ASN A 245 28.17 -9.77 -15.83
C ASN A 245 27.31 -10.51 -14.81
N PHE A 246 26.63 -11.57 -15.27
CA PHE A 246 25.91 -12.52 -14.42
C PHE A 246 26.52 -13.94 -14.53
N MET A 247 27.85 -14.05 -14.67
CA MET A 247 28.52 -15.35 -14.84
C MET A 247 28.26 -16.35 -13.70
N THR A 248 27.89 -15.88 -12.50
CA THR A 248 27.53 -16.75 -11.36
C THR A 248 26.10 -17.30 -11.44
N LEU A 249 25.26 -16.74 -12.32
CA LEU A 249 23.84 -17.06 -12.43
C LEU A 249 23.59 -18.18 -13.46
N CYS A 250 24.37 -18.20 -14.55
CA CYS A 250 24.19 -19.11 -15.66
C CYS A 250 25.51 -19.59 -16.27
N ASP A 251 25.54 -20.86 -16.67
CA ASP A 251 26.64 -21.47 -17.42
C ASP A 251 26.34 -21.42 -18.94
N SER A 252 25.86 -20.27 -19.43
CA SER A 252 25.47 -20.09 -20.85
C SER A 252 26.50 -19.25 -21.62
N PRO A 253 26.77 -19.58 -22.90
CA PRO A 253 27.61 -18.74 -23.77
C PRO A 253 26.96 -17.38 -24.09
N VAL A 254 25.65 -17.23 -23.89
CA VAL A 254 24.93 -15.97 -24.07
C VAL A 254 24.90 -15.23 -22.73
N ALA A 255 25.52 -14.06 -22.69
CA ALA A 255 25.48 -13.20 -21.51
C ALA A 255 24.02 -12.78 -21.23
N PRO A 256 23.45 -13.12 -20.06
CA PRO A 256 22.09 -12.72 -19.75
C PRO A 256 22.06 -11.23 -19.43
N LYS A 257 20.90 -10.61 -19.60
CA LYS A 257 20.65 -9.23 -19.19
C LYS A 257 19.26 -9.10 -18.60
N VAL A 258 19.08 -8.14 -17.70
CA VAL A 258 17.73 -7.76 -17.25
C VAL A 258 17.04 -6.99 -18.39
N SER A 259 16.05 -7.60 -19.03
CA SER A 259 15.27 -6.97 -20.12
C SER A 259 14.38 -5.85 -19.59
N PHE A 260 13.71 -6.08 -18.45
CA PHE A 260 12.94 -5.09 -17.70
C PHE A 260 12.71 -5.58 -16.26
N ALA A 261 12.22 -4.69 -15.41
CA ALA A 261 11.73 -5.04 -14.09
C ALA A 261 10.51 -4.18 -13.75
N ARG A 262 9.46 -4.76 -13.16
CA ARG A 262 8.25 -4.03 -12.80
C ARG A 262 7.82 -4.33 -11.37
N HIS A 263 7.37 -3.29 -10.69
CA HIS A 263 6.79 -3.38 -9.36
C HIS A 263 5.30 -2.97 -9.38
N VAL A 264 4.43 -3.90 -9.05
CA VAL A 264 2.98 -3.70 -8.96
C VAL A 264 2.62 -3.45 -7.51
N ALA A 265 2.13 -2.24 -7.20
CA ALA A 265 1.73 -1.86 -5.85
C ALA A 265 0.23 -1.57 -5.80
N VAL A 266 -0.48 -2.24 -4.88
CA VAL A 266 -1.89 -2.02 -4.61
C VAL A 266 -2.10 -1.77 -3.12
N PHE A 267 -2.75 -0.65 -2.80
CA PHE A 267 -2.99 -0.23 -1.44
C PHE A 267 -4.39 0.34 -1.27
N HIS A 268 -5.12 -0.09 -0.22
CA HIS A 268 -6.48 0.38 0.06
C HIS A 268 -6.55 1.09 1.42
N ALA A 269 -6.83 2.39 1.43
CA ALA A 269 -7.24 3.16 2.61
C ALA A 269 -8.76 3.36 2.59
N ARG A 270 -9.48 2.52 3.36
CA ARG A 270 -10.95 2.57 3.41
C ARG A 270 -11.46 2.21 4.80
N GLU A 271 -12.60 2.79 5.15
CA GLU A 271 -13.40 2.28 6.26
C GLU A 271 -14.07 0.96 5.83
N ARG A 272 -13.83 -0.13 6.58
CA ARG A 272 -14.60 -1.36 6.42
C ARG A 272 -15.65 -1.36 7.52
N SER A 273 -16.79 -0.71 7.26
CA SER A 273 -17.94 -0.90 8.14
C SER A 273 -18.36 -2.37 8.10
N THR A 274 -18.23 -3.06 9.22
CA THR A 274 -19.29 -4.01 9.56
C THR A 274 -20.45 -3.14 9.97
N SER A 275 -21.45 -3.01 9.10
CA SER A 275 -22.76 -2.51 9.49
C SER A 275 -23.33 -3.45 10.57
N ARG A 276 -22.98 -3.17 11.82
CA ARG A 276 -23.62 -3.63 13.05
C ARG A 276 -22.97 -2.91 14.21
N MET A 277 -23.10 -1.58 14.23
CA MET A 277 -23.35 -0.95 15.52
C MET A 277 -24.77 -1.37 15.90
N PRO A 278 -25.01 -1.91 17.10
CA PRO A 278 -26.37 -1.92 17.62
C PRO A 278 -26.81 -0.46 17.64
N LYS A 279 -27.88 -0.15 16.90
CA LYS A 279 -28.69 1.02 17.25
C LYS A 279 -28.93 0.88 18.75
N TYR A 280 -28.54 1.87 19.54
CA TYR A 280 -29.07 2.00 20.88
C TYR A 280 -30.59 2.01 20.72
N THR A 281 -31.21 0.86 20.96
CA THR A 281 -32.65 0.70 21.05
C THR A 281 -33.05 1.48 22.28
N GLY A 282 -33.91 2.48 22.09
CA GLY A 282 -34.37 3.34 23.17
C GLY A 282 -34.89 2.52 24.34
N ALA A 283 -34.38 2.83 25.53
CA ALA A 283 -35.11 2.58 26.76
C ALA A 283 -36.03 3.79 26.97
N GLN A 284 -37.26 3.69 26.44
CA GLN A 284 -38.38 4.42 27.00
C GLN A 284 -38.78 3.73 28.31
N GLY A 285 -38.89 4.49 29.39
CA GLY A 285 -39.54 4.02 30.61
C GLY A 285 -39.22 4.84 31.86
N ALA A 286 -39.90 5.98 32.03
CA ALA A 286 -40.81 6.22 33.17
C ALA A 286 -41.21 7.71 33.28
N PRO A 287 -42.50 8.04 33.47
CA PRO A 287 -43.01 9.40 33.68
C PRO A 287 -43.09 9.77 35.19
N GLY A 288 -42.91 11.06 35.49
CA GLY A 288 -42.97 11.67 36.84
C GLY A 288 -41.57 12.09 37.30
N THR A 289 -41.27 13.31 37.79
CA THR A 289 -42.05 14.21 38.64
C THR A 289 -41.32 15.57 38.70
N SER A 290 -42.07 16.67 38.59
CA SER A 290 -41.84 18.05 39.11
C SER A 290 -40.43 18.68 39.15
N SER A 291 -40.29 19.81 38.46
CA SER A 291 -39.25 20.83 38.68
C SER A 291 -39.16 21.30 40.13
N PRO A 292 -37.99 21.85 40.51
CA PRO A 292 -38.03 23.21 41.03
C PRO A 292 -37.02 24.11 40.32
N ALA A 293 -37.48 25.32 40.00
CA ALA A 293 -36.64 26.44 39.62
C ALA A 293 -35.73 26.84 40.79
N ARG A 294 -34.46 27.17 40.53
CA ARG A 294 -33.74 28.24 41.25
C ARG A 294 -32.45 28.68 40.56
N ARG A 295 -32.47 29.98 40.22
CA ARG A 295 -31.43 31.02 40.24
C ARG A 295 -30.12 30.81 39.47
N SER A 296 -30.02 31.62 38.42
CA SER A 296 -28.82 32.27 37.91
C SER A 296 -27.95 32.89 39.00
N THR A 297 -26.67 32.56 38.96
CA THR A 297 -25.53 33.47 39.18
C THR A 297 -24.39 32.97 38.30
N ASP A 298 -24.16 33.71 37.21
CA ASP A 298 -22.89 34.16 36.66
C ASP A 298 -21.65 33.25 36.77
N ASP A 299 -21.17 32.91 35.57
CA ASP A 299 -19.78 33.08 35.13
C ASP A 299 -18.73 32.12 35.71
N GLU A 300 -18.68 30.91 35.14
CA GLU A 300 -17.41 30.32 34.69
C GLU A 300 -17.63 29.78 33.27
N THR A 301 -17.05 30.48 32.31
CA THR A 301 -17.00 30.06 30.92
C THR A 301 -16.23 28.73 30.88
N GLU A 302 -16.94 27.61 30.69
CA GLU A 302 -16.26 26.34 30.42
C GLU A 302 -15.37 26.54 29.21
N ALA A 303 -14.06 26.37 29.42
CA ALA A 303 -13.07 26.38 28.36
C ALA A 303 -13.51 25.33 27.33
N ILE A 304 -13.93 25.80 26.15
CA ILE A 304 -14.14 24.95 24.99
C ILE A 304 -12.77 24.32 24.73
N ASP A 305 -12.65 23.03 25.02
CA ASP A 305 -11.50 22.21 24.63
C ASP A 305 -11.42 22.32 23.10
N ASP A 306 -10.52 23.18 22.61
CA ASP A 306 -10.33 23.44 21.18
C ASP A 306 -9.75 22.15 20.56
N GLU A 307 -10.65 21.24 20.17
CA GLU A 307 -10.28 19.97 19.55
C GLU A 307 -9.35 20.25 18.36
N ALA A 308 -8.10 19.78 18.45
CA ALA A 308 -7.14 19.92 17.36
C ALA A 308 -7.67 19.22 16.11
N LYS A 309 -7.61 19.88 14.94
CA LYS A 309 -8.17 19.35 13.68
C LYS A 309 -7.05 18.96 12.71
N PHE A 310 -7.05 17.70 12.27
CA PHE A 310 -6.16 17.21 11.22
C PHE A 310 -6.99 16.79 10.00
N THR A 311 -7.12 17.70 9.02
CA THR A 311 -7.94 17.48 7.82
C THR A 311 -7.07 17.36 6.58
N VAL A 312 -7.08 16.19 5.96
CA VAL A 312 -6.36 15.86 4.71
C VAL A 312 -7.23 16.23 3.51
N ASP A 313 -7.31 17.51 3.20
CA ASP A 313 -8.15 18.07 2.13
C ASP A 313 -7.37 18.49 0.88
N ARG A 314 -6.10 18.12 0.76
CA ARG A 314 -5.17 18.54 -0.29
C ARG A 314 -4.08 17.49 -0.52
N PRO A 315 -3.27 17.58 -1.60
CA PRO A 315 -2.23 16.60 -1.89
C PRO A 315 -1.32 16.31 -0.69
N PHE A 316 -1.13 15.03 -0.42
CA PHE A 316 -0.42 14.54 0.76
C PHE A 316 0.48 13.35 0.41
N MET A 317 1.44 13.05 1.27
CA MET A 317 2.25 11.85 1.22
C MET A 317 1.80 10.89 2.32
N PHE A 318 1.92 9.58 2.09
CA PHE A 318 1.66 8.58 3.11
C PHE A 318 2.75 7.51 3.13
N PHE A 319 2.89 6.89 4.29
CA PHE A 319 3.79 5.77 4.54
C PHE A 319 2.99 4.68 5.24
N VAL A 320 3.27 3.42 4.91
CA VAL A 320 2.88 2.26 5.71
C VAL A 320 4.14 1.74 6.36
N ILE A 321 4.16 1.71 7.69
CA ILE A 321 5.36 1.47 8.47
C ILE A 321 5.10 0.30 9.41
N ASN A 322 6.09 -0.56 9.57
CA ASN A 322 6.13 -1.52 10.66
C ASN A 322 6.82 -0.88 11.87
N SER A 323 6.23 -0.97 13.06
CA SER A 323 6.78 -0.32 14.25
C SER A 323 8.04 -1.03 14.76
N GLU A 324 8.10 -2.35 14.66
CA GLU A 324 9.18 -3.17 15.19
C GLU A 324 9.49 -4.38 14.28
N PRO A 325 10.64 -4.40 13.57
CA PRO A 325 11.58 -3.28 13.40
C PRO A 325 10.94 -2.12 12.62
N LYS A 326 11.40 -0.89 12.89
CA LYS A 326 11.03 0.32 12.14
C LYS A 326 11.42 0.16 10.68
N ALA A 327 10.42 -0.09 9.83
CA ALA A 327 10.63 -0.32 8.40
C ALA A 327 9.51 0.30 7.58
N VAL A 328 9.86 1.04 6.54
CA VAL A 328 8.91 1.54 5.55
C VAL A 328 8.54 0.38 4.61
N LEU A 329 7.28 -0.02 4.63
CA LEU A 329 6.75 -1.12 3.80
C LEU A 329 6.23 -0.59 2.47
N LEU A 330 5.66 0.61 2.46
CA LEU A 330 5.13 1.29 1.29
C LEU A 330 5.16 2.79 1.56
N TYR A 331 5.42 3.59 0.53
CA TYR A 331 5.15 5.02 0.57
C TYR A 331 4.62 5.51 -0.77
N GLY A 332 3.94 6.64 -0.77
CA GLY A 332 3.41 7.22 -1.98
C GLY A 332 2.76 8.58 -1.77
N SER A 333 2.46 9.24 -2.89
CA SER A 333 1.91 10.58 -2.94
C SER A 333 0.52 10.58 -3.58
N ILE A 334 -0.46 11.15 -2.89
CA ILE A 334 -1.83 11.28 -3.39
C ILE A 334 -2.04 12.73 -3.84
N ARG A 335 -2.08 12.94 -5.17
CA ARG A 335 -2.35 14.25 -5.78
C ARG A 335 -3.80 14.43 -6.22
N LYS A 336 -4.46 13.32 -6.57
CA LYS A 336 -5.83 13.28 -7.07
C LYS A 336 -6.55 12.09 -6.46
N ILE A 337 -7.85 12.25 -6.22
CA ILE A 337 -8.68 11.21 -5.65
C ILE A 337 -9.77 10.84 -6.65
N PHE A 338 -9.69 9.61 -7.14
CA PHE A 338 -10.70 9.07 -8.04
C PHE A 338 -11.92 8.61 -7.25
N ALA A 339 -13.10 8.73 -7.86
CA ALA A 339 -14.32 8.25 -7.22
C ALA A 339 -14.20 6.73 -7.07
N TRP A 340 -14.61 6.22 -5.91
CA TRP A 340 -14.71 4.79 -5.68
C TRP A 340 -15.83 4.25 -6.58
N LYS A 341 -15.49 3.55 -7.66
CA LYS A 341 -16.45 2.83 -8.48
C LYS A 341 -16.89 1.54 -7.79
#